data_AF-A0A935ZYE1-F1
#
_entry.id   AF-A0A935ZYE1-F1
#
_cell.length_a   1.000
_cell.length_b   1.000
_cell.length_c   1.000
_cell.angle_alpha   90.00
_cell.angle_beta   90.00
_cell.angle_gamma   90.00
#
_symmetry.space_group_name_H-M   'P 1'
#
loop_
_entity.id
_entity.type
_entity.pdbx_description
1 polymer ?
#
loop_
_entity_poly.entity_id
_entity_poly.type
_entity_poly.pdbx_seq_one_letter_code
_entity_poly.pdbx_strand_id
1 'polypeptide(L)'
;MDNIKIFENKKVRSKYDQEQEMWYCSNVDIVGILTDQPTVDRARNYWKVLKSRLLKEGNETVTNCNQLKLQAEDGKMRLTDEGNVEQIFRLVQSIPSQKAEPF
;
A
#
# COMPACT_ATOMS: atom_id res chain seq x y z
N MET A 1 0.18 16.84 9.16
CA MET A 1 0.62 17.24 7.80
C MET A 1 0.73 15.97 7.00
N ASP A 2 -0.13 15.80 5.99
CA ASP A 2 -0.07 14.66 5.08
C ASP A 2 1.15 14.84 4.17
N ASN A 3 2.15 13.99 4.33
CA ASN A 3 3.37 14.05 3.53
C ASN A 3 3.19 13.13 2.32
N ILE A 4 3.11 13.72 1.14
CA ILE A 4 3.02 12.99 -0.13
C ILE A 4 4.45 12.78 -0.65
N LYS A 5 4.87 11.52 -0.76
CA LYS A 5 6.14 11.17 -1.44
C LYS A 5 5.84 10.79 -2.90
N ILE A 6 6.66 11.26 -3.83
CA ILE A 6 6.53 10.98 -5.27
C ILE A 6 7.44 9.80 -5.60
N PHE A 7 6.88 8.75 -6.21
CA PHE A 7 7.62 7.61 -6.75
C PHE A 7 7.16 7.38 -8.19
N GLU A 8 8.08 7.44 -9.17
CA GLU A 8 7.79 7.31 -10.60
C GLU A 8 6.60 8.19 -11.09
N ASN A 9 6.57 9.49 -10.72
CA ASN A 9 5.45 10.42 -10.98
C ASN A 9 4.10 10.03 -10.37
N LYS A 10 4.01 8.96 -9.59
CA LYS A 10 2.82 8.56 -8.83
C LYS A 10 2.98 8.98 -7.37
N LYS A 11 1.89 9.51 -6.80
CA LYS A 11 1.86 9.99 -5.41
C LYS A 11 1.53 8.82 -4.48
N VAL A 12 2.34 8.61 -3.44
CA VAL A 12 2.03 7.66 -2.36
C VAL A 12 1.58 8.45 -1.15
N ARG A 13 0.37 8.15 -0.66
CA ARG A 13 -0.11 8.72 0.60
C ARG A 13 0.62 8.05 1.76
N SER A 14 1.17 8.88 2.64
CA SER A 14 1.88 8.43 3.83
C SER A 14 1.50 9.24 5.06
N LYS A 15 1.51 8.57 6.21
CA LYS A 15 1.26 9.16 7.52
C LYS A 15 2.45 8.85 8.42
N TYR A 16 2.93 9.87 9.12
CA TYR A 16 3.89 9.68 10.21
C TYR A 16 3.14 9.41 11.51
N ASP A 17 3.51 8.34 12.19
CA ASP A 17 3.03 8.02 13.53
C ASP A 17 4.07 8.47 14.55
N GLN A 18 3.69 9.40 15.43
CA GLN A 18 4.58 9.98 16.42
C GLN A 18 4.80 9.06 17.63
N GLU A 19 3.86 8.15 17.94
CA GLU A 19 3.98 7.25 19.09
C GLU A 19 4.94 6.11 18.79
N GLN A 20 4.88 5.59 17.56
CA GLN A 20 5.76 4.50 17.10
C GLN A 20 7.03 5.01 16.41
N GLU A 21 7.14 6.32 16.16
CA GLU A 21 8.21 6.95 15.36
C GLU A 21 8.40 6.30 13.98
N MET A 22 7.29 5.91 13.35
CA MET A 22 7.27 5.13 12.10
C MET A 22 6.43 5.77 11.01
N TRP A 23 6.81 5.49 9.75
CA TRP A 23 6.03 5.86 8.57
C TRP A 23 5.11 4.73 8.15
N TYR A 24 3.86 5.08 7.90
CA TYR A 24 2.85 4.23 7.29
C TYR A 24 2.53 4.74 5.88
N CYS A 25 2.39 3.82 4.94
CA CYS A 25 2.10 4.10 3.54
C CYS A 25 0.83 3.37 3.10
N SER A 26 0.11 3.94 2.15
CA SER A 26 -1.07 3.27 1.57
C SER A 26 -0.67 2.03 0.77
N ASN A 27 -1.15 0.85 1.17
CA ASN A 27 -0.92 -0.39 0.42
C ASN A 27 -1.56 -0.33 -0.97
N VAL A 28 -2.71 0.35 -1.10
CA VAL A 28 -3.41 0.51 -2.38
C VAL A 28 -2.56 1.33 -3.36
N ASP A 29 -1.94 2.42 -2.90
CA ASP A 29 -1.11 3.26 -3.77
C ASP A 29 0.15 2.50 -4.21
N ILE A 30 0.79 1.78 -3.28
CA ILE A 30 1.97 0.95 -3.58
C ILE A 30 1.63 -0.17 -4.57
N VAL A 31 0.54 -0.92 -4.35
CA VAL A 31 0.08 -1.95 -5.29
C VAL A 31 -0.22 -1.35 -6.66
N GLY A 32 -0.87 -0.19 -6.70
CA GLY A 32 -1.19 0.50 -7.95
C GLY A 32 0.05 0.91 -8.74
N ILE A 33 1.13 1.31 -8.06
CA ILE A 33 2.43 1.61 -8.66
C ILE A 33 3.09 0.33 -9.19
N LEU A 34 3.21 -0.69 -8.35
CA LEU A 34 3.93 -1.93 -8.67
C LEU A 34 3.26 -2.75 -9.78
N THR A 35 1.94 -2.66 -9.88
CA THR A 35 1.13 -3.41 -10.87
C THR A 35 0.60 -2.54 -12.00
N ASP A 36 1.08 -1.29 -12.09
CA ASP A 36 0.71 -0.27 -13.07
C ASP A 36 -0.80 -0.16 -13.34
N GLN A 37 -1.58 -0.10 -12.26
CA GLN A 37 -3.03 0.00 -12.39
C GLN A 37 -3.41 1.38 -12.90
N PRO A 38 -4.36 1.48 -13.84
CA PRO A 38 -4.75 2.75 -14.43
C PRO A 38 -5.67 3.57 -13.54
N THR A 39 -6.26 2.96 -12.49
CA THR A 39 -7.12 3.65 -11.53
C THR A 39 -6.93 3.12 -10.10
N VAL A 40 -7.19 3.98 -9.12
CA VAL A 40 -7.15 3.62 -7.69
C VAL A 40 -8.13 2.48 -7.36
N ASP A 41 -9.30 2.45 -8.00
CA ASP A 41 -10.27 1.37 -7.77
C ASP A 41 -9.78 0.02 -8.29
N ARG A 42 -9.05 0.00 -9.42
CA ARG A 42 -8.41 -1.24 -9.91
C ARG A 42 -7.28 -1.69 -8.99
N ALA A 43 -6.47 -0.75 -8.49
CA ALA A 43 -5.46 -1.03 -7.46
C ALA A 43 -6.07 -1.60 -6.17
N ARG A 44 -7.21 -1.06 -5.71
CA ARG A 44 -7.93 -1.56 -4.54
C ARG A 44 -8.45 -2.98 -4.76
N ASN A 45 -9.02 -3.26 -5.95
CA ASN A 45 -9.49 -4.60 -6.29
C ASN A 45 -8.34 -5.60 -6.37
N TYR A 46 -7.21 -5.21 -6.96
CA TYR A 46 -6.00 -6.03 -6.99
C TYR A 46 -5.53 -6.33 -5.57
N TRP A 47 -5.42 -5.30 -4.72
CA TRP A 47 -5.02 -5.45 -3.32
C TRP A 47 -5.94 -6.42 -2.57
N LYS A 48 -7.26 -6.33 -2.76
CA LYS A 48 -8.23 -7.24 -2.13
C LYS A 48 -7.97 -8.70 -2.50
N VAL A 49 -7.70 -8.98 -3.78
CA VAL A 49 -7.39 -10.33 -4.27
C VAL A 49 -6.03 -10.81 -3.72
N LEU A 50 -5.01 -9.95 -3.77
CA LEU A 50 -3.67 -10.25 -3.26
C LEU A 50 -3.70 -10.56 -1.76
N LYS A 51 -4.35 -9.72 -0.96
CA LYS A 51 -4.56 -9.92 0.47
C LYS A 51 -5.23 -11.26 0.75
N SER A 52 -6.25 -11.63 -0.02
CA SER A 52 -6.91 -12.94 0.13
C SER A 52 -5.99 -14.12 -0.19
N ARG A 53 -5.08 -14.00 -1.17
CA ARG A 53 -4.09 -15.04 -1.49
C ARG A 53 -3.05 -15.16 -0.39
N LEU A 54 -2.48 -14.05 0.04
CA LEU A 54 -1.49 -13.99 1.12
C LEU A 54 -2.04 -14.58 2.43
N LEU A 55 -3.31 -14.29 2.77
CA LEU A 55 -3.97 -14.90 3.92
C LEU A 55 -4.13 -16.43 3.78
N LYS A 56 -4.42 -16.93 2.58
CA LYS A 56 -4.51 -18.38 2.33
C LYS A 56 -3.15 -19.08 2.41
N GLU A 57 -2.08 -18.36 2.07
CA GLU A 57 -0.69 -18.85 2.16
C GLU A 57 -0.15 -18.78 3.60
N GLY A 58 -0.92 -18.28 4.58
CA GLY A 58 -0.51 -18.15 5.97
C GLY A 58 0.38 -16.93 6.24
N ASN A 59 0.37 -15.93 5.35
CA ASN A 59 1.13 -14.70 5.55
C ASN A 59 0.43 -13.81 6.59
N GLU A 60 0.93 -13.84 7.82
CA GLU A 60 0.38 -13.06 8.94
C GLU A 60 0.63 -11.55 8.83
N THR A 61 1.55 -11.13 7.97
CA THR A 61 1.96 -9.72 7.81
C THR A 61 0.85 -8.84 7.21
N VAL A 62 -0.06 -9.43 6.42
CA VAL A 62 -1.24 -8.74 5.86
C VAL A 62 -2.45 -8.72 6.79
N THR A 63 -2.40 -9.50 7.87
CA THR A 63 -3.46 -9.57 8.89
C THR A 63 -3.36 -8.38 9.85
N ASN A 64 -2.14 -7.87 10.07
CA ASN A 64 -1.85 -6.75 10.96
C ASN A 64 -1.77 -5.40 10.21
N CYS A 65 -2.61 -5.20 9.19
CA CYS A 65 -2.70 -3.90 8.52
C CYS A 65 -3.53 -2.94 9.37
N ASN A 66 -2.92 -1.82 9.77
CA ASN A 66 -3.66 -0.73 10.39
C ASN A 66 -4.57 -0.11 9.33
N GLN A 67 -5.88 -0.05 9.60
CA GLN A 67 -6.80 0.71 8.77
C GLN A 67 -6.82 2.15 9.23
N LEU A 68 -6.21 3.02 8.43
CA LEU A 68 -6.15 4.43 8.70
C LEU A 68 -7.03 5.19 7.71
N LYS A 69 -7.64 6.28 8.18
CA LYS A 69 -8.47 7.14 7.34
C LYS A 69 -7.53 8.04 6.55
N LEU A 70 -7.43 7.77 5.25
CA LEU A 70 -6.70 8.61 4.30
C LEU A 70 -7.68 9.41 3.44
N GLN A 71 -7.28 10.63 3.09
CA GLN A 71 -7.99 11.41 2.09
C GLN A 71 -7.79 10.76 0.71
N ALA A 72 -8.88 10.59 -0.03
CA ALA A 72 -8.84 10.18 -1.43
C ALA A 72 -8.77 11.42 -2.36
N GLU A 73 -8.55 11.19 -3.65
CA GLU A 73 -8.45 12.27 -4.66
C GLU A 73 -9.72 13.12 -4.77
N ASP A 74 -10.89 12.55 -4.46
CA ASP A 74 -12.17 13.25 -4.41
C ASP A 74 -12.38 14.07 -3.12
N GLY A 75 -11.35 14.18 -2.29
CA GLY A 75 -11.36 14.88 -1.02
C GLY A 75 -12.03 14.13 0.13
N LYS A 76 -12.61 12.94 -0.09
CA LYS A 76 -13.30 12.17 0.95
C LYS A 76 -12.34 11.29 1.74
N MET A 77 -12.52 11.24 3.06
CA MET A 77 -11.77 10.33 3.94
C MET A 77 -12.30 8.91 3.81
N ARG A 78 -11.42 7.95 3.53
CA ARG A 78 -11.75 6.52 3.44
C ARG A 78 -10.77 5.68 4.26
N LEU A 79 -11.29 4.63 4.89
CA LEU A 79 -10.44 3.63 5.51
C LEU A 79 -9.61 2.94 4.43
N THR A 80 -8.31 2.98 4.59
CA THR A 80 -7.34 2.38 3.68
C THR A 80 -6.41 1.50 4.51
N ASP A 81 -6.12 0.31 3.98
CA ASP A 81 -5.10 -0.55 4.58
C ASP A 81 -3.74 0.14 4.41
N GLU A 82 -3.09 0.45 5.52
CA GLU A 82 -1.74 1.00 5.55
C GLU A 82 -0.74 -0.07 5.98
N GLY A 83 0.48 0.05 5.44
CA GLY A 83 1.62 -0.80 5.75
C GLY A 83 2.79 0.02 6.25
N ASN A 84 3.47 -0.46 7.29
CA ASN A 84 4.79 0.04 7.67
C ASN A 84 5.86 -0.40 6.65
N VAL A 85 7.09 0.10 6.79
CA VAL A 85 8.20 -0.17 5.86
C VAL A 85 8.43 -1.68 5.63
N GLU A 86 8.39 -2.50 6.69
CA GLU A 86 8.60 -3.95 6.59
C GLU A 86 7.45 -4.65 5.85
N GLN A 87 6.21 -4.26 6.13
CA GLN A 87 5.03 -4.76 5.44
C GLN A 87 5.07 -4.42 3.96
N ILE A 88 5.47 -3.19 3.61
CA ILE A 88 5.65 -2.76 2.23
C ILE A 88 6.77 -3.57 1.55
N PHE A 89 7.89 -3.81 2.23
CA PHE A 89 8.98 -4.61 1.66
C PHE A 89 8.54 -6.04 1.32
N ARG A 90 7.82 -6.71 2.21
CA ARG A 90 7.24 -8.04 1.92
C ARG A 90 6.21 -8.00 0.80
N LEU A 91 5.42 -6.93 0.74
CA LEU A 91 4.43 -6.74 -0.31
C LEU A 91 5.09 -6.62 -1.68
N VAL A 92 6.17 -5.84 -1.79
CA VAL A 92 6.97 -5.71 -3.02
C VAL A 92 7.50 -7.07 -3.46
N GLN A 93 8.03 -7.89 -2.54
CA GLN A 93 8.53 -9.23 -2.85
C GLN A 93 7.43 -10.23 -3.26
N SER A 94 6.19 -10.01 -2.81
CA SER A 94 5.06 -10.90 -3.08
C SER A 94 4.34 -10.60 -4.39
N ILE A 95 4.57 -9.41 -4.98
CA ILE A 95 3.95 -9.02 -6.24
C ILE A 95 4.94 -9.38 -7.35
N PRO A 96 4.61 -10.35 -8.23
CA PRO A 96 5.41 -10.58 -9.43
C PRO A 96 5.23 -9.36 -10.35
N SER A 97 6.17 -8.43 -10.26
CA SER A 97 6.23 -7.23 -11.09
C SER A 97 7.53 -7.25 -11.87
N GLN A 98 7.48 -6.92 -13.17
CA GLN A 98 8.68 -6.62 -13.96
C GLN A 98 9.55 -5.51 -13.34
N LYS A 99 8.97 -4.68 -12.46
CA LYS A 99 9.69 -3.62 -11.72
C LYS A 99 10.23 -4.05 -10.35
N ALA A 100 9.83 -5.24 -9.87
CA ALA A 100 10.29 -5.80 -8.59
C ALA A 100 11.49 -6.74 -8.77
N GLU A 101 11.86 -7.08 -10.00
CA GLU A 101 13.07 -7.85 -10.29
C GLU A 101 14.32 -6.93 -10.26
N PRO A 102 15.46 -7.43 -9.73
CA PRO A 102 16.63 -6.62 -9.44
C PRO A 102 17.40 -6.26 -10.71
N PHE A 103 17.89 -5.03 -10.72
CA PHE A 103 18.98 -4.51 -11.54
C PHE A 103 20.19 -5.46 -11.65
#